data_AF-A0A6A1UT63-F1
#
_entry.id   AF-A0A6A1UT63-F1
#
_cell.length_a   1.000
_cell.length_b   1.000
_cell.length_c   1.000
_cell.angle_alpha   90.00
_cell.angle_beta   90.00
_cell.angle_gamma   90.00
#
_symmetry.space_group_name_H-M   'P 1'
#
loop_
_entity.id
_entity.type
_entity.pdbx_description
1 polymer ?
#
loop_
_entity_poly.entity_id
_entity_poly.type
_entity_poly.pdbx_seq_one_letter_code
_entity_poly.pdbx_strand_id
1 'polypeptide(L)'
;MALLLLIAVISTMVVSILSVVFIVVRTAKREMHLCAALIKQMETTQQAERKSMNKSQAFASASHDIRASLAGLIGFIEICYDEVAPGSGLDINLRQMDTCAKDLLGILNSILDTSKIEAGKMLLEEEEFDLAQLLEDVVDLWVRLWC
;
A
#
# COMPACT_ATOMS: atom_id res chain seq x y z
N MET A 1 -74.26 -9.66 -29.80
CA MET A 1 -73.31 -10.57 -29.12
C MET A 1 -71.94 -10.62 -29.80
N ALA A 2 -71.84 -10.93 -31.09
CA ALA A 2 -70.54 -11.07 -31.78
C ALA A 2 -69.62 -9.81 -31.72
N LEU A 3 -70.19 -8.61 -31.91
CA LEU A 3 -69.43 -7.34 -31.85
C LEU A 3 -68.82 -7.08 -30.46
N LEU A 4 -69.55 -7.41 -29.39
CA LEU A 4 -69.08 -7.23 -28.01
C LEU A 4 -67.92 -8.18 -27.69
N LEU A 5 -67.97 -9.42 -28.20
CA LEU A 5 -66.88 -10.39 -28.04
C LEU A 5 -65.60 -9.94 -28.76
N LEU A 6 -65.72 -9.41 -29.98
CA LEU A 6 -64.57 -8.87 -30.73
C LEU A 6 -63.88 -7.73 -29.98
N ILE A 7 -64.65 -6.78 -29.44
CA ILE A 7 -64.10 -5.64 -28.68
C ILE A 7 -63.39 -6.12 -27.40
N ALA A 8 -63.97 -7.10 -26.68
CA ALA A 8 -63.35 -7.68 -25.49
C ALA A 8 -62.02 -8.37 -25.80
N VAL A 9 -61.96 -9.15 -26.89
CA VAL A 9 -60.72 -9.83 -27.33
C VAL A 9 -59.64 -8.81 -27.69
N ILE A 10 -59.98 -7.78 -28.46
CA ILE A 10 -59.03 -6.72 -28.83
C ILE A 10 -58.51 -5.98 -27.59
N SER A 11 -59.39 -5.64 -26.65
CA SER A 11 -59.00 -4.98 -25.40
C SER A 11 -58.03 -5.82 -24.57
N THR A 12 -58.30 -7.12 -24.41
CA THR A 12 -57.40 -8.02 -23.66
C THR A 12 -56.06 -8.23 -24.35
N MET A 13 -56.02 -8.30 -25.69
CA MET A 13 -54.76 -8.36 -26.43
C MET A 13 -53.93 -7.09 -26.22
N VAL A 14 -54.55 -5.90 -26.32
CA VAL A 14 -53.86 -4.63 -26.13
C VAL A 14 -53.28 -4.52 -24.72
N VAL A 15 -54.07 -4.86 -23.70
CA VAL A 15 -53.61 -4.85 -22.29
C VAL A 15 -52.44 -5.81 -22.09
N SER A 16 -52.52 -7.02 -22.66
CA SER A 16 -51.44 -8.00 -22.57
C SER A 16 -50.15 -7.49 -23.21
N ILE A 17 -50.23 -6.91 -24.40
CA ILE A 17 -49.07 -6.34 -25.10
C ILE A 17 -48.43 -5.21 -24.29
N LEU A 18 -49.24 -4.27 -23.78
CA LEU A 18 -48.75 -3.18 -22.94
C LEU A 18 -48.08 -3.69 -21.66
N SER A 19 -48.63 -4.73 -21.04
CA SER A 19 -48.05 -5.35 -19.84
C SER A 19 -46.68 -6.00 -20.13
N VAL A 20 -46.53 -6.68 -21.26
CA VAL A 20 -45.26 -7.32 -21.67
C VAL A 20 -44.22 -6.25 -21.97
N VAL A 21 -44.57 -5.20 -22.71
CA VAL A 21 -43.67 -4.06 -22.97
C VAL A 21 -43.22 -3.42 -21.67
N PHE A 22 -44.14 -3.22 -20.72
CA PHE A 22 -43.82 -2.65 -19.42
C PHE A 22 -42.89 -3.55 -18.60
N ILE A 23 -43.09 -4.87 -18.62
CA ILE A 23 -42.22 -5.84 -17.95
C ILE A 23 -40.81 -5.81 -18.58
N VAL A 24 -40.72 -5.85 -19.91
CA VAL A 24 -39.44 -5.84 -20.66
C VAL A 24 -38.64 -4.56 -20.39
N VAL A 25 -39.31 -3.40 -20.39
CA VAL A 25 -38.67 -2.12 -20.08
C VAL A 25 -38.21 -2.07 -18.62
N ARG A 26 -38.98 -2.64 -17.68
CA ARG A 26 -38.58 -2.75 -16.27
C ARG A 26 -37.38 -3.67 -16.06
N THR A 27 -37.32 -4.81 -16.75
CA THR A 27 -36.17 -5.72 -16.67
C THR A 27 -34.91 -5.09 -17.26
N ALA A 28 -35.00 -4.47 -18.45
CA ALA A 28 -33.86 -3.79 -19.08
C ALA A 28 -33.31 -2.65 -18.21
N LYS A 29 -34.18 -1.88 -17.55
CA LYS A 29 -33.76 -0.78 -16.67
C LYS A 29 -33.03 -1.28 -15.42
N ARG A 30 -33.46 -2.41 -14.84
CA ARG A 30 -32.79 -3.03 -13.68
C ARG A 30 -31.39 -3.50 -14.03
N GLU A 31 -31.23 -4.16 -15.18
CA GLU A 31 -29.91 -4.60 -15.65
C GLU A 31 -28.96 -3.42 -15.87
N MET A 32 -29.44 -2.32 -16.45
CA MET A 32 -28.64 -1.11 -16.64
C MET A 32 -28.19 -0.48 -15.31
N HIS A 33 -29.08 -0.43 -14.31
CA HIS A 33 -28.72 0.07 -12.98
C HIS A 33 -27.68 -0.82 -12.28
N LEU A 34 -27.80 -2.14 -12.43
CA LEU A 34 -26.84 -3.09 -11.86
C LEU A 34 -25.46 -2.94 -12.52
N CYS A 35 -25.40 -2.89 -13.87
CA CYS A 35 -24.17 -2.65 -14.60
C CYS A 35 -23.54 -1.30 -14.24
N ALA A 36 -24.33 -0.23 -14.15
CA ALA A 36 -23.83 1.09 -13.76
C ALA A 36 -23.26 1.09 -12.33
N ALA A 37 -23.91 0.38 -11.40
CA ALA A 37 -23.42 0.24 -10.03
C ALA A 37 -22.11 -0.57 -9.97
N LEU A 38 -22.02 -1.68 -10.72
CA LEU A 38 -20.82 -2.50 -10.82
C LEU A 38 -19.64 -1.73 -11.43
N ILE A 39 -19.85 -1.02 -12.54
CA ILE A 39 -18.81 -0.20 -13.18
C ILE A 39 -18.33 0.89 -12.22
N LYS A 40 -19.26 1.60 -11.58
CA LYS A 40 -18.91 2.62 -10.58
C LYS A 40 -18.13 2.03 -9.41
N GLN A 41 -18.51 0.86 -8.92
CA GLN A 41 -17.78 0.19 -7.85
C GLN A 41 -16.35 -0.14 -8.31
N MET A 42 -16.18 -0.77 -9.47
CA MET A 42 -14.86 -1.09 -10.03
C MET A 42 -13.98 0.15 -10.22
N GLU A 43 -14.54 1.25 -10.73
CA GLU A 43 -13.80 2.52 -10.88
C GLU A 43 -13.32 3.06 -9.53
N THR A 44 -14.18 3.01 -8.50
CA THR A 44 -13.80 3.46 -7.16
C THR A 44 -12.71 2.60 -6.53
N THR A 45 -12.77 1.27 -6.69
CA THR A 45 -11.72 0.37 -6.22
C THR A 45 -10.42 0.61 -6.97
N GLN A 46 -10.45 0.71 -8.30
CA GLN A 46 -9.26 1.00 -9.11
C GLN A 46 -8.63 2.35 -8.75
N GLN A 47 -9.43 3.38 -8.49
CA GLN A 47 -8.90 4.67 -8.04
C GLN A 47 -8.25 4.57 -6.65
N ALA A 48 -8.85 3.82 -5.72
CA ALA A 48 -8.28 3.59 -4.40
C ALA A 48 -6.95 2.82 -4.48
N GLU A 49 -6.91 1.76 -5.30
CA GLU A 49 -5.70 0.97 -5.56
C GLU A 49 -4.59 1.82 -6.20
N ARG A 50 -4.90 2.61 -7.23
CA ARG A 50 -3.94 3.52 -7.87
C ARG A 50 -3.40 4.56 -6.88
N LYS A 51 -4.25 5.13 -6.04
CA LYS A 51 -3.82 6.08 -5.00
C LYS A 51 -2.90 5.40 -3.97
N SER A 52 -3.21 4.17 -3.56
CA SER A 52 -2.38 3.40 -2.64
C SER A 52 -1.01 3.07 -3.25
N MET A 53 -1.02 2.58 -4.50
CA MET A 53 0.17 2.27 -5.29
C MET A 53 1.11 3.47 -5.44
N ASN A 54 0.56 4.64 -5.80
CA ASN A 54 1.33 5.86 -5.98
C ASN A 54 1.94 6.36 -4.66
N LYS A 55 1.20 6.27 -3.54
CA LYS A 55 1.74 6.63 -2.22
C LYS A 55 2.92 5.73 -1.84
N SER A 56 2.77 4.42 -2.02
CA SER A 56 3.82 3.43 -1.74
C SER A 56 5.07 3.68 -2.59
N GLN A 57 4.92 3.94 -3.89
CA GLN A 57 6.05 4.25 -4.77
C GLN A 57 6.74 5.58 -4.44
N ALA A 58 5.96 6.63 -4.14
CA ALA A 58 6.51 7.92 -3.74
C ALA A 58 7.32 7.81 -2.44
N PHE A 59 6.81 7.07 -1.45
CA PHE A 59 7.52 6.84 -0.20
C PHE A 59 8.79 5.99 -0.39
N ALA A 60 8.73 4.95 -1.21
CA ALA A 60 9.89 4.12 -1.53
C ALA A 60 11.01 4.94 -2.20
N SER A 61 10.66 5.81 -3.15
CA SER A 61 11.62 6.70 -3.80
C SER A 61 12.25 7.69 -2.81
N ALA A 62 11.44 8.34 -1.98
CA ALA A 62 11.96 9.25 -0.95
C ALA A 62 12.86 8.52 0.05
N SER A 63 12.52 7.29 0.41
CA SER A 63 13.33 6.47 1.33
C SER A 63 14.72 6.16 0.76
N HIS A 64 14.83 5.91 -0.54
CA HIS A 64 16.11 5.71 -1.21
C HIS A 64 16.99 6.97 -1.12
N ASP A 65 16.42 8.15 -1.36
CA ASP A 65 17.15 9.41 -1.33
C ASP A 65 17.58 9.78 0.11
N ILE A 66 16.72 9.50 1.10
CA ILE A 66 17.05 9.66 2.52
C ILE A 66 18.18 8.72 2.92
N ARG A 67 18.15 7.46 2.48
CA ARG A 67 19.22 6.47 2.76
C ARG A 67 20.56 6.93 2.18
N ALA A 68 20.58 7.40 0.94
CA ALA A 68 21.78 7.95 0.33
C ALA A 68 22.32 9.16 1.12
N SER A 69 21.44 10.05 1.58
CA SER A 69 21.82 11.21 2.39
C SER A 69 22.39 10.81 3.76
N LEU A 70 21.79 9.80 4.41
CA LEU A 70 22.28 9.27 5.69
C LEU A 70 23.61 8.54 5.56
N ALA A 71 23.81 7.78 4.48
CA ALA A 71 25.10 7.15 4.20
C ALA A 71 26.22 8.19 4.05
N GLY A 72 25.93 9.32 3.38
CA GLY A 72 26.85 10.45 3.31
C GLY A 72 27.15 11.06 4.68
N LEU A 73 26.13 11.26 5.53
CA LEU A 73 26.31 11.78 6.89
C LEU A 73 27.19 10.87 7.75
N ILE A 74 26.96 9.55 7.72
CA ILE A 74 27.77 8.56 8.44
C ILE A 74 29.22 8.61 7.94
N GLY A 75 29.44 8.66 6.62
CA GLY A 75 30.77 8.77 6.05
C GLY A 75 31.51 10.05 6.47
N PHE A 76 30.81 11.18 6.62
CA PHE A 76 31.41 12.40 7.17
C PHE A 76 31.78 12.27 8.65
N ILE A 77 30.92 11.62 9.44
CA ILE A 77 31.21 11.35 10.85
C ILE A 77 32.43 10.43 10.98
N GLU A 78 32.56 9.43 10.11
CA GLU A 78 33.73 8.53 10.02
C GLU A 78 35.03 9.28 9.74
N ILE A 79 35.03 10.19 8.75
CA ILE A 79 36.21 11.03 8.46
C ILE A 79 36.57 11.91 9.66
N CYS A 80 35.58 12.46 10.37
CA CYS A 80 35.83 13.28 11.54
C CYS A 80 36.44 12.49 12.71
N TYR A 81 36.22 11.18 12.82
CA TYR A 81 36.84 10.38 13.90
C TYR A 81 38.36 10.33 13.78
N ASP A 82 38.91 10.33 12.56
CA ASP A 82 40.36 10.26 12.35
C ASP A 82 41.09 11.55 12.79
N GLU A 83 40.37 12.67 12.86
CA GLU A 83 40.91 13.99 13.22
C GLU A 83 40.73 14.34 14.71
N VAL A 84 39.96 13.54 15.46
CA VAL A 84 39.52 13.89 16.82
C VAL A 84 40.26 13.07 17.88
N ALA A 85 40.70 13.76 18.94
CA ALA A 85 41.33 13.11 20.08
C ALA A 85 40.33 12.19 20.83
N PRO A 86 40.68 10.91 21.09
CA PRO A 86 39.83 9.99 21.83
C PRO A 86 39.46 10.53 23.22
N GLY A 87 38.18 10.39 23.60
CA GLY A 87 37.67 10.87 24.89
C GLY A 87 37.47 12.38 24.99
N SER A 88 37.69 13.13 23.91
CA SER A 88 37.31 14.54 23.85
C SER A 88 35.78 14.70 23.82
N GLY A 89 35.27 15.87 24.22
CA GLY A 89 33.84 16.16 24.09
C GLY A 89 33.33 16.06 22.65
N LEU A 90 34.21 16.26 21.66
CA LEU A 90 33.89 16.11 20.25
C LEU A 90 33.76 14.63 19.84
N ASP A 91 34.61 13.73 20.36
CA ASP A 91 34.50 12.27 20.16
C ASP A 91 33.15 11.74 20.71
N ILE A 92 32.75 12.19 21.89
CA ILE A 92 31.45 11.84 22.49
C ILE A 92 30.28 12.31 21.61
N ASN A 93 30.35 13.55 21.11
CA ASN A 93 29.32 14.11 20.23
C ASN A 93 29.24 13.35 18.89
N LEU A 94 30.38 13.02 18.28
CA LEU A 94 30.43 12.24 17.04
C LEU A 94 29.82 10.84 17.23
N ARG A 95 30.07 10.19 18.38
CA ARG A 95 29.43 8.90 18.75
C ARG A 95 27.92 8.99 18.87
N GLN A 96 27.43 10.06 19.48
CA GLN A 96 25.99 10.30 19.55
C GLN A 96 25.39 10.59 18.16
N MET A 97 26.07 11.36 17.32
CA MET A 97 25.62 11.63 15.95
C MET A 97 25.56 10.36 15.09
N ASP A 98 26.58 9.50 15.17
CA ASP A 98 26.61 8.21 14.47
C ASP A 98 25.47 7.29 14.93
N THR A 99 25.27 7.20 16.25
CA THR A 99 24.17 6.41 16.84
C THR A 99 22.81 6.90 16.34
N CYS A 100 22.55 8.22 16.41
CA CYS A 100 21.31 8.81 15.91
C CYS A 100 21.10 8.56 14.40
N ALA A 101 22.16 8.64 13.59
CA ALA A 101 22.07 8.39 12.15
C ALA A 101 21.68 6.92 11.86
N LYS A 102 22.26 5.97 12.59
CA LYS A 102 21.95 4.54 12.50
C LYS A 102 20.54 4.23 13.00
N ASP A 103 20.11 4.83 14.10
CA ASP A 103 18.75 4.68 14.62
C ASP A 103 17.71 5.19 13.61
N LEU A 104 17.96 6.34 12.99
CA LEU A 104 17.08 6.89 11.97
C LEU A 104 17.00 5.99 10.73
N LEU A 105 18.11 5.35 10.34
CA LEU A 105 18.13 4.35 9.27
C LEU A 105 17.25 3.14 9.62
N GLY A 106 17.31 2.66 10.87
CA GLY A 106 16.48 1.57 11.37
C GLY A 106 14.98 1.91 11.34
N ILE A 107 14.61 3.11 11.79
CA ILE A 107 13.23 3.62 11.72
C ILE A 107 12.76 3.72 10.27
N LEU A 108 13.59 4.29 9.38
CA LEU A 108 13.28 4.43 7.96
C LEU A 108 12.99 3.06 7.31
N ASN A 109 13.85 2.07 7.56
CA ASN A 109 13.67 0.72 7.04
C ASN A 109 12.38 0.07 7.58
N SER A 110 12.08 0.24 8.88
CA SER A 110 10.86 -0.29 9.50
C SER A 110 9.58 0.29 8.89
N ILE A 111 9.57 1.60 8.60
CA ILE A 111 8.42 2.27 7.95
C ILE A 111 8.27 1.81 6.48
N LEU A 112 9.39 1.61 5.77
CA LEU A 112 9.39 1.10 4.41
C LEU A 112 8.81 -0.33 4.35
N ASP A 113 9.21 -1.20 5.28
CA ASP A 113 8.74 -2.58 5.34
C ASP A 113 7.25 -2.65 5.69
N THR A 114 6.80 -1.84 6.66
CA THR A 114 5.37 -1.68 6.96
C THR A 114 4.59 -1.22 5.72
N SER A 115 5.13 -0.27 4.96
CA SER A 115 4.51 0.24 3.73
C SER A 115 4.47 -0.80 2.59
N LYS A 116 5.45 -1.73 2.52
CA LYS A 116 5.44 -2.85 1.58
C LYS A 116 4.41 -3.92 1.97
N ILE A 117 4.28 -4.20 3.28
CA ILE A 117 3.28 -5.13 3.83
C ILE A 117 1.86 -4.63 3.55
N GLU A 118 1.56 -3.37 3.88
CA GLU A 118 0.24 -2.78 3.64
C GLU A 118 -0.14 -2.72 2.15
N ALA A 119 0.86 -2.60 1.27
CA ALA A 119 0.66 -2.64 -0.17
C ALA A 119 0.55 -4.07 -0.75
N GLY A 120 0.72 -5.12 0.06
CA GLY A 120 0.76 -6.51 -0.39
C GLY A 120 1.96 -6.84 -1.29
N LYS A 121 3.03 -6.04 -1.24
CA LYS A 121 4.22 -6.12 -2.11
C LYS A 121 5.45 -6.72 -1.43
N MET A 122 5.32 -7.21 -0.19
CA MET A 122 6.44 -7.86 0.48
C MET A 122 6.73 -9.20 -0.21
N LEU A 123 7.87 -9.27 -0.89
CA LEU A 123 8.40 -10.51 -1.43
C LEU A 123 9.37 -11.08 -0.38
N LEU A 124 9.21 -12.35 -0.01
CA LEU A 124 10.24 -13.05 0.74
C LEU A 124 11.38 -13.36 -0.24
N GLU A 125 12.57 -12.85 0.05
CA GLU A 125 13.79 -13.26 -0.63
C GLU A 125 14.38 -14.44 0.16
N GLU A 126 14.49 -15.61 -0.49
CA GLU A 126 15.24 -16.74 0.06
C GLU A 126 16.71 -16.57 -0.31
N GLU A 127 17.57 -16.41 0.70
CA GLU A 127 19.02 -16.34 0.55
C GLU A 127 19.68 -17.34 1.52
N GLU A 128 20.82 -17.92 1.13
CA GLU A 128 21.62 -18.75 2.03
C GLU A 128 22.28 -17.86 3.09
N PHE A 129 21.96 -18.10 4.37
CA PHE A 129 22.55 -17.36 5.49
C PHE A 129 23.16 -18.30 6.53
N ASP A 130 24.21 -17.83 7.20
CA ASP A 130 24.81 -18.53 8.33
C ASP A 130 23.99 -18.30 9.60
N LEU A 131 23.32 -19.36 10.06
CA LEU A 131 22.49 -19.32 11.25
C LEU A 131 23.29 -19.02 12.53
N ALA A 132 24.55 -19.46 12.61
CA ALA A 132 25.38 -19.21 13.79
C ALA A 132 25.76 -17.73 13.89
N GLN A 133 26.15 -17.12 12.77
CA GLN A 133 26.46 -15.68 12.69
C GLN A 133 25.22 -14.83 13.03
N LEU A 134 24.06 -15.19 12.49
CA LEU A 134 22.80 -14.48 12.77
C LEU A 134 22.42 -14.54 14.25
N LEU A 135 22.60 -15.70 14.89
CA LEU A 135 22.31 -15.85 16.32
C LEU A 135 23.27 -15.02 17.17
N GLU A 136 24.55 -14.97 16.80
CA GLU A 136 25.56 -14.17 17.47
C GLU A 136 25.21 -12.68 17.39
N ASP A 137 24.85 -12.18 16.20
CA ASP A 137 24.43 -10.80 15.98
C ASP A 137 23.17 -10.44 16.79
N VAL A 138 22.19 -11.35 16.90
CA VAL A 138 20.98 -11.13 17.71
C VAL A 138 21.29 -11.05 19.20
N VAL A 139 22.16 -11.93 19.71
CA VAL A 139 22.57 -11.91 21.12
C VAL A 139 23.34 -10.62 21.41
N ASP A 140 24.24 -10.21 20.53
CA ASP A 140 25.04 -8.99 20.67
C ASP A 140 24.16 -7.74 20.67
N LEU A 141 23.13 -7.70 19.82
CA LEU A 141 22.12 -6.63 19.78
C LEU A 141 21.34 -6.53 21.11
N TRP A 142 20.88 -7.66 21.64
CA TRP A 142 20.11 -7.70 22.89
C TRP A 142 20.95 -7.34 24.12
N VAL A 143 22.21 -7.75 24.16
CA VAL A 143 23.15 -7.39 25.24
C VAL A 143 23.43 -5.88 25.24
N ARG A 144 23.45 -5.24 24.07
CA ARG A 144 23.70 -3.79 23.94
C ARG A 144 22.49 -2.91 24.28
N LEU A 145 21.27 -3.45 24.22
CA LEU A 145 20.01 -2.73 24.54
C LEU A 145 19.58 -2.84 26.01
N TRP A 146 20.17 -3.77 26.79
CA TRP A 146 19.84 -4.01 28.20
C TRP A 146 21.00 -3.66 29.17
N CYS A 147 22.02 -2.95 28.70
CA CYS A 147 23.07 -2.34 29.53
C CYS A 147 23.00 -0.83 29.38
#